data_AF-A0A3D4AXE4-F1
#
_entry.id   AF-A0A3D4AXE4-F1
#
_cell.length_a   1.000
_cell.length_b   1.000
_cell.length_c   1.000
_cell.angle_alpha   90.00
_cell.angle_beta   90.00
_cell.angle_gamma   90.00
#
_symmetry.space_group_name_H-M   'P 1'
#
loop_
_entity.id
_entity.type
_entity.pdbx_description
1 polymer ?
#
loop_
_entity_poly.entity_id
_entity_poly.type
_entity_poly.pdbx_seq_one_letter_code
_entity_poly.pdbx_strand_id
1 'polypeptide(L)'
;NLYAVGEVAYTGLHGANRMASNSLLECIVFAHAAAKDILSKIETAPALVELPSWDESRVSNSDEEIVITHNWHELRLFMWDYVGIVRSTKRLERALHRVELLQQEIHDYYANFRVSNNLLELRNLVQVAELIIRSAMERKESRGLHFTIDYPEQNENPTPTILTPKRN
;
A
#
# COMPACT_ATOMS: atom_id res chain seq x y z
N ASN A 1 16.15 -6.40 10.69
CA ASN A 1 16.94 -5.51 9.81
C ASN A 1 16.22 -5.30 8.48
N LEU A 2 15.12 -4.54 8.47
CA LEU A 2 14.40 -4.17 7.23
C LEU A 2 14.34 -2.64 7.18
N TYR A 3 14.75 -2.05 6.06
CA TYR A 3 14.73 -0.61 5.83
C TYR A 3 13.79 -0.29 4.66
N ALA A 4 13.19 0.89 4.70
CA ALA A 4 12.42 1.46 3.61
C ALA A 4 12.93 2.89 3.38
N VAL A 5 13.25 3.24 2.13
CA VAL A 5 13.75 4.57 1.74
C VAL A 5 13.10 5.02 0.44
N GLY A 6 12.97 6.33 0.25
CA GLY A 6 12.30 6.93 -0.90
C GLY A 6 10.78 6.90 -0.78
N GLU A 7 10.07 6.89 -1.92
CA GLU A 7 8.61 7.08 -1.96
C GLU A 7 7.80 6.01 -1.22
N VAL A 8 8.38 4.82 -1.00
CA VAL A 8 7.75 3.75 -0.20
C VAL A 8 7.74 4.04 1.31
N ALA A 9 8.62 4.94 1.79
CA ALA A 9 8.78 5.22 3.20
C ALA A 9 7.90 6.40 3.66
N TYR A 10 7.33 6.29 4.85
CA TYR A 10 6.78 7.42 5.57
C TYR A 10 7.83 7.93 6.57
N THR A 11 8.44 9.08 6.28
CA THR A 11 9.46 9.72 7.13
C THR A 11 8.91 10.88 7.95
N GLY A 12 7.69 11.33 7.65
CA GLY A 12 7.09 12.56 8.16
C GLY A 12 7.41 13.82 7.35
N LEU A 13 8.38 13.77 6.42
CA LEU A 13 8.86 14.96 5.68
C LEU A 13 7.76 15.69 4.89
N HIS A 14 6.86 14.95 4.25
CA HIS A 14 5.87 15.52 3.32
C HIS A 14 4.54 15.93 3.98
N GLY A 15 4.31 15.57 5.24
CA GLY A 15 3.03 15.85 5.91
C GLY A 15 1.82 15.44 5.06
N ALA A 16 0.89 16.37 4.83
CA ALA A 16 -0.34 16.15 4.05
C ALA A 16 -0.25 16.55 2.56
N ASN A 17 0.87 17.14 2.12
CA ASN A 17 1.09 17.48 0.71
C ASN A 17 2.58 17.63 0.41
N ARG A 18 3.04 17.00 -0.67
CA ARG A 18 4.44 17.02 -1.08
C ARG A 18 4.78 18.35 -1.76
N MET A 19 5.79 19.06 -1.25
CA MET A 19 6.41 20.16 -1.98
C MET A 19 7.31 19.61 -3.08
N ALA A 20 7.28 20.26 -4.25
CA ALA A 20 8.11 19.87 -5.38
C ALA A 20 9.61 19.85 -5.00
N SER A 21 10.39 19.00 -5.67
CA SER A 21 11.85 18.84 -5.49
C SER A 21 12.33 18.22 -4.16
N ASN A 22 11.47 18.06 -3.15
CA ASN A 22 11.86 17.41 -1.89
C ASN A 22 11.96 15.87 -2.01
N SER A 23 11.28 15.24 -2.97
CA SER A 23 11.25 13.77 -3.09
C SER A 23 12.64 13.18 -3.39
N LEU A 24 13.41 13.81 -4.29
CA LEU A 24 14.74 13.33 -4.63
C LEU A 24 15.72 13.54 -3.47
N LEU A 25 15.61 14.69 -2.80
CA LEU A 25 16.43 15.00 -1.63
C LEU A 25 16.17 14.01 -0.49
N GLU A 26 14.90 13.68 -0.24
CA GLU A 26 14.51 12.66 0.74
C GLU A 26 15.21 11.32 0.44
N CYS A 27 15.12 10.84 -0.81
CA CYS A 27 15.77 9.59 -1.20
C CYS A 27 17.27 9.61 -0.86
N ILE A 28 17.99 10.67 -1.22
CA ILE A 28 19.45 10.76 -1.01
C ILE A 28 19.78 10.80 0.49
N VAL A 29 19.09 11.65 1.26
CA VAL A 29 19.36 11.83 2.69
C VAL A 29 19.08 10.54 3.46
N PHE A 30 17.92 9.92 3.24
CA PHE A 30 17.54 8.70 3.96
C PHE A 30 18.32 7.47 3.48
N ALA A 31 18.68 7.36 2.20
CA ALA A 31 19.55 6.29 1.72
C ALA A 31 20.95 6.38 2.35
N HIS A 32 21.51 7.59 2.47
CA HIS A 32 22.81 7.79 3.14
C HIS A 32 22.75 7.42 4.63
N ALA A 33 21.67 7.82 5.31
CA ALA A 33 21.46 7.45 6.71
C ALA A 33 21.31 5.93 6.88
N ALA A 34 20.50 5.28 6.05
CA ALA A 34 20.33 3.84 6.06
C ALA A 34 21.66 3.12 5.78
N ALA A 35 22.46 3.58 4.82
CA ALA A 35 23.76 2.99 4.50
C ALA A 35 24.73 3.05 5.70
N LYS A 36 24.80 4.20 6.40
CA LYS A 36 25.61 4.33 7.61
C LYS A 36 25.18 3.38 8.72
N ASP A 37 23.87 3.24 8.93
CA ASP A 37 23.31 2.36 9.96
C ASP A 37 23.46 0.87 9.60
N ILE A 38 23.39 0.51 8.32
CA ILE A 38 23.68 -0.85 7.85
C ILE A 38 25.16 -1.17 8.09
N LEU A 39 26.08 -0.29 7.69
CA LEU A 39 27.53 -0.50 7.83
C LEU A 39 27.95 -0.64 9.30
N SER A 40 27.31 0.07 10.23
CA SER A 40 27.63 -0.06 11.65
C SER A 40 27.15 -1.38 12.28
N LYS A 41 26.21 -2.07 11.63
CA LYS A 41 25.58 -3.32 12.13
C LYS A 41 26.00 -4.56 11.34
N ILE A 42 26.65 -4.40 10.19
CA ILE A 42 26.92 -5.53 9.28
C ILE A 42 27.84 -6.57 9.91
N GLU A 43 28.83 -6.15 10.69
CA GLU A 43 29.78 -7.05 11.38
C GLU A 43 29.13 -7.82 12.54
N THR A 44 28.07 -7.27 13.13
CA THR A 44 27.31 -7.89 14.23
C THR A 44 26.01 -8.55 13.75
N ALA A 45 25.81 -8.63 12.43
CA ALA A 45 24.62 -9.24 11.86
C ALA A 45 24.57 -10.74 12.21
N PRO A 46 23.37 -11.28 12.51
CA PRO A 46 23.22 -12.70 12.78
C PRO A 46 23.66 -13.53 11.57
N ALA A 47 24.12 -14.75 11.84
CA ALA A 47 24.48 -15.70 10.79
C ALA A 47 23.29 -15.95 9.86
N LEU A 48 23.59 -16.26 8.59
CA LEU A 48 22.59 -16.61 7.60
C LEU A 48 21.80 -17.82 8.09
N VAL A 49 20.48 -17.69 8.10
CA VAL A 49 19.55 -18.77 8.42
C VAL A 49 19.12 -19.42 7.11
N GLU A 50 19.01 -20.74 7.10
CA GLU A 50 18.42 -21.46 5.97
C GLU A 50 16.95 -21.07 5.82
N LEU A 51 16.58 -20.57 4.64
CA LEU A 51 15.23 -20.11 4.35
C LEU A 51 14.41 -21.23 3.70
N PRO A 52 13.10 -21.33 3.98
CA PRO A 52 12.24 -22.29 3.33
C PRO A 52 12.22 -22.03 1.81
N SER A 53 12.26 -23.11 1.02
CA SER A 53 12.07 -23.02 -0.42
C SER A 53 10.66 -22.54 -0.76
N TRP A 54 10.56 -21.82 -1.88
CA TRP A 54 9.26 -21.43 -2.41
C TRP A 54 8.55 -22.64 -3.02
N ASP A 55 7.24 -22.76 -2.77
CA ASP A 55 6.40 -23.80 -3.36
C ASP A 55 5.86 -23.33 -4.72
N GLU A 56 6.38 -23.92 -5.80
CA GLU A 56 5.94 -23.67 -7.18
C GLU A 56 4.98 -24.73 -7.73
N SER A 57 4.51 -25.68 -6.91
CA SER A 57 3.80 -26.89 -7.37
C SER A 57 2.38 -26.67 -7.95
N ARG A 58 1.93 -25.41 -8.09
CA ARG A 58 0.56 -25.04 -8.44
C ARG A 58 0.30 -25.06 -9.96
N VAL A 59 -0.99 -25.09 -10.32
CA VAL A 59 -1.48 -25.25 -11.70
C VAL A 59 -1.57 -23.90 -12.43
N SER A 60 -1.29 -23.87 -13.74
CA SER A 60 -1.55 -22.71 -14.61
C SER A 60 -2.82 -22.91 -15.44
N ASN A 61 -3.75 -21.93 -15.45
CA ASN A 61 -4.96 -21.92 -16.28
C ASN A 61 -5.07 -20.57 -17.02
N SER A 62 -5.37 -20.59 -18.32
CA SER A 62 -5.45 -19.39 -19.18
C SER A 62 -6.69 -18.53 -18.93
N ASP A 63 -7.82 -19.12 -18.53
CA ASP A 63 -9.07 -18.37 -18.30
C ASP A 63 -8.93 -17.40 -17.12
N GLU A 64 -8.08 -17.75 -16.15
CA GLU A 64 -7.81 -16.93 -14.96
C GLU A 64 -6.95 -15.70 -15.24
N GLU A 65 -6.10 -15.74 -16.27
CA GLU A 65 -5.31 -14.56 -16.68
C GLU A 65 -6.21 -13.41 -17.15
N ILE A 66 -7.35 -13.75 -17.77
CA ILE A 66 -8.37 -12.79 -18.18
C ILE A 66 -9.00 -12.14 -16.95
N VAL A 67 -9.33 -12.93 -15.93
CA VAL A 67 -9.93 -12.44 -14.68
C VAL A 67 -8.97 -11.52 -13.92
N ILE A 68 -7.69 -11.89 -13.80
CA ILE A 68 -6.66 -11.04 -13.18
C ILE A 68 -6.59 -9.68 -13.88
N THR A 69 -6.61 -9.68 -15.21
CA THR A 69 -6.59 -8.45 -16.01
C THR A 69 -7.85 -7.61 -15.75
N HIS A 70 -9.03 -8.24 -15.69
CA HIS A 70 -10.27 -7.55 -15.35
C HIS A 70 -10.23 -6.91 -13.97
N ASN A 71 -9.80 -7.65 -12.95
CA ASN A 71 -9.72 -7.19 -11.56
C ASN A 71 -8.73 -6.03 -11.41
N TRP A 72 -7.64 -6.03 -12.19
CA TRP A 72 -6.70 -4.91 -12.22
C TRP A 72 -7.37 -3.63 -12.77
N HIS A 73 -8.14 -3.75 -13.85
CA HIS A 73 -8.88 -2.61 -14.40
C HIS A 73 -9.97 -2.11 -13.45
N GLU A 74 -10.72 -3.03 -12.84
CA GLU A 74 -11.76 -2.70 -11.86
C GLU A 74 -11.18 -1.93 -10.67
N LEU A 75 -10.08 -2.41 -10.10
CA LEU A 75 -9.39 -1.77 -8.98
C LEU A 75 -9.02 -0.32 -9.31
N ARG A 76 -8.38 -0.09 -10.46
CA ARG A 76 -7.97 1.25 -10.88
C ARG A 76 -9.17 2.17 -11.09
N LEU A 77 -10.25 1.65 -11.66
CA LEU A 77 -11.46 2.42 -11.94
C LEU A 77 -12.13 2.90 -10.65
N PHE A 78 -12.40 2.00 -9.70
CA PHE A 78 -13.10 2.44 -8.49
C PHE A 78 -12.18 3.23 -7.55
N MET A 79 -10.87 3.00 -7.56
CA MET A 79 -9.93 3.84 -6.78
C MET A 79 -9.96 5.28 -7.29
N TRP A 80 -10.07 5.47 -8.62
CA TRP A 80 -10.26 6.77 -9.22
C TRP A 80 -11.60 7.40 -8.81
N ASP A 81 -12.70 6.67 -8.95
CA ASP A 81 -14.06 7.20 -8.73
C ASP A 81 -14.36 7.50 -7.25
N TYR A 82 -13.86 6.64 -6.34
CA TYR A 82 -14.26 6.65 -4.93
C TYR A 82 -13.18 7.18 -3.98
N VAL A 83 -11.91 7.11 -4.38
CA VAL A 83 -10.75 7.49 -3.55
C VAL A 83 -9.90 8.59 -4.21
N GLY A 84 -10.40 9.17 -5.31
CA GLY A 84 -9.79 10.25 -6.07
C GLY A 84 -9.73 11.60 -5.34
N ILE A 85 -9.72 12.70 -6.11
CA ILE A 85 -9.49 14.06 -5.60
C ILE A 85 -10.54 14.48 -4.56
N VAL A 86 -11.82 14.22 -4.86
CA VAL A 86 -12.96 14.58 -3.99
C VAL A 86 -13.59 13.32 -3.41
N ARG A 87 -13.58 13.21 -2.08
CA ARG A 87 -14.01 12.02 -1.35
C ARG A 87 -15.29 12.27 -0.55
N SER A 88 -16.00 11.18 -0.23
CA SER A 88 -17.04 11.17 0.78
C SER A 88 -17.02 9.82 1.51
N THR A 89 -17.54 9.79 2.73
CA THR A 89 -17.67 8.61 3.59
C THR A 89 -18.34 7.47 2.84
N LYS A 90 -19.47 7.75 2.17
CA LYS A 90 -20.19 6.76 1.37
C LYS A 90 -19.39 6.20 0.20
N ARG A 91 -18.55 7.03 -0.46
CA ARG A 91 -17.67 6.56 -1.54
C ARG A 91 -16.56 5.67 -0.99
N LEU A 92 -15.94 6.06 0.12
CA LEU A 92 -14.89 5.28 0.76
C LEU A 92 -15.40 3.92 1.27
N GLU A 93 -16.61 3.87 1.85
CA GLU A 93 -17.26 2.61 2.25
C GLU A 93 -17.49 1.68 1.04
N ARG A 94 -17.94 2.21 -0.09
CA ARG A 94 -18.08 1.43 -1.34
C ARG A 94 -16.74 0.90 -1.84
N ALA A 95 -15.69 1.72 -1.78
CA ALA A 95 -14.35 1.29 -2.17
C ALA A 95 -13.82 0.17 -1.27
N LEU A 96 -14.02 0.30 0.05
CA LEU A 96 -13.59 -0.70 1.02
C LEU A 96 -14.26 -2.06 0.74
N HIS A 97 -15.58 -2.06 0.54
CA HIS A 97 -16.33 -3.28 0.25
C HIS A 97 -15.83 -4.00 -1.01
N ARG A 98 -15.53 -3.25 -2.09
CA ARG A 98 -14.98 -3.81 -3.33
C ARG A 98 -13.56 -4.36 -3.15
N VAL A 99 -12.70 -3.63 -2.43
CA VAL A 99 -11.35 -4.11 -2.11
C VAL A 99 -11.41 -5.41 -1.30
N GLU A 100 -12.28 -5.50 -0.30
CA GLU A 100 -12.42 -6.69 0.53
C GLU A 100 -12.90 -7.91 -0.28
N LEU A 101 -13.78 -7.70 -1.26
CA LEU A 101 -14.18 -8.76 -2.20
C LEU A 101 -13.00 -9.22 -3.06
N LEU A 102 -12.27 -8.28 -3.68
CA LEU A 102 -11.07 -8.61 -4.47
C LEU A 102 -10.00 -9.34 -3.65
N GLN A 103 -9.84 -9.01 -2.37
CA GLN A 103 -8.92 -9.72 -1.47
C GLN A 103 -9.30 -11.19 -1.28
N GLN A 104 -10.60 -11.47 -1.14
CA GLN A 104 -11.10 -12.84 -1.00
C GLN A 104 -10.85 -13.64 -2.29
N GLU A 105 -11.22 -13.08 -3.44
CA GLU A 105 -10.98 -13.71 -4.75
C GLU A 105 -9.49 -13.99 -4.99
N ILE A 106 -8.62 -13.01 -4.71
CA ILE A 106 -7.17 -13.16 -4.86
C ILE A 106 -6.61 -14.23 -3.92
N HIS A 107 -7.16 -14.37 -2.70
CA HIS A 107 -6.72 -15.42 -1.79
C HIS A 107 -7.01 -16.81 -2.37
N ASP A 108 -8.21 -16.99 -2.92
CA ASP A 108 -8.61 -18.24 -3.56
C ASP A 108 -7.77 -18.52 -4.81
N TYR A 109 -7.46 -17.50 -5.62
CA TYR A 109 -6.55 -17.66 -6.75
C TYR A 109 -5.13 -17.98 -6.31
N TYR A 110 -4.64 -17.29 -5.29
CA TYR A 110 -3.30 -17.53 -4.81
C TYR A 110 -3.17 -18.95 -4.28
N ALA A 111 -4.13 -19.45 -3.50
CA ALA A 111 -4.07 -20.80 -2.94
C ALA A 111 -3.94 -21.91 -3.99
N ASN A 112 -4.59 -21.74 -5.16
CA ASN A 112 -4.78 -22.81 -6.13
C ASN A 112 -3.88 -22.72 -7.39
N PHE A 113 -3.34 -21.54 -7.71
CA PHE A 113 -2.70 -21.29 -9.00
C PHE A 113 -1.23 -20.91 -8.93
N ARG A 114 -0.52 -21.17 -10.04
CA ARG A 114 0.88 -20.80 -10.19
C ARG A 114 1.03 -19.29 -10.11
N VAL A 115 2.02 -18.86 -9.34
CA VAL A 115 2.33 -17.45 -9.12
C VAL A 115 2.84 -16.84 -10.43
N SER A 116 2.16 -15.80 -10.89
CA SER A 116 2.53 -15.00 -12.06
C SER A 116 2.80 -13.55 -11.66
N ASN A 117 3.52 -12.81 -12.51
CA ASN A 117 3.81 -11.39 -12.26
C ASN A 117 2.51 -10.56 -12.12
N ASN A 118 1.52 -10.81 -12.98
CA ASN A 118 0.25 -10.08 -12.95
C ASN A 118 -0.53 -10.36 -11.65
N LEU A 119 -0.52 -11.61 -11.17
CA LEU A 119 -1.15 -11.97 -9.90
C LEU A 119 -0.45 -11.31 -8.70
N LEU A 120 0.89 -11.28 -8.69
CA LEU A 120 1.66 -10.60 -7.65
C LEU A 120 1.40 -9.09 -7.64
N GLU A 121 1.37 -8.47 -8.81
CA GLU A 121 1.06 -7.05 -8.94
C GLU A 121 -0.35 -6.74 -8.44
N LEU A 122 -1.36 -7.49 -8.90
CA LEU A 122 -2.74 -7.31 -8.46
C LEU A 122 -2.88 -7.46 -6.93
N ARG A 123 -2.27 -8.50 -6.35
CA ARG A 123 -2.26 -8.72 -4.90
C ARG A 123 -1.67 -7.53 -4.15
N ASN A 124 -0.54 -7.00 -4.62
CA ASN A 124 0.12 -5.85 -3.99
C ASN A 124 -0.72 -4.57 -4.13
N LEU A 125 -1.31 -4.33 -5.31
CA LEU A 125 -2.16 -3.17 -5.55
C LEU A 125 -3.40 -3.19 -4.67
N VAL A 126 -4.08 -4.34 -4.56
CA VAL A 126 -5.27 -4.48 -3.70
C VAL A 126 -4.90 -4.27 -2.23
N GLN A 127 -3.76 -4.81 -1.77
CA GLN A 127 -3.30 -4.59 -0.40
C GLN A 127 -3.03 -3.10 -0.12
N VAL A 128 -2.33 -2.41 -1.02
CA VAL A 128 -2.05 -0.97 -0.85
C VAL A 128 -3.33 -0.14 -0.95
N ALA A 129 -4.25 -0.49 -1.85
CA ALA A 129 -5.54 0.16 -1.98
C ALA A 129 -6.35 0.09 -0.68
N GLU A 130 -6.38 -1.07 -0.02
CA GLU A 130 -7.00 -1.23 1.30
C GLU A 130 -6.43 -0.24 2.32
N LEU A 131 -5.09 -0.16 2.40
CA LEU A 131 -4.40 0.73 3.33
C LEU A 131 -4.71 2.21 3.05
N ILE A 132 -4.77 2.60 1.77
CA ILE A 132 -5.16 3.95 1.36
C ILE A 132 -6.59 4.26 1.78
N ILE A 133 -7.53 3.34 1.50
CA ILE A 133 -8.95 3.52 1.83
C ILE A 133 -9.14 3.63 3.34
N ARG A 134 -8.58 2.70 4.13
CA ARG A 134 -8.65 2.74 5.59
C ARG A 134 -8.07 4.03 6.15
N SER A 135 -6.91 4.45 5.64
CA SER A 135 -6.27 5.71 6.05
C SER A 135 -7.15 6.93 5.74
N ALA A 136 -7.80 6.94 4.58
CA ALA A 136 -8.73 8.01 4.20
C ALA A 136 -10.01 7.99 5.06
N MET A 137 -10.51 6.81 5.43
CA MET A 137 -11.71 6.68 6.28
C MET A 137 -11.47 7.13 7.72
N GLU A 138 -10.28 6.91 8.27
CA GLU A 138 -9.92 7.34 9.63
C GLU A 138 -9.80 8.87 9.76
N ARG A 139 -9.51 9.58 8.66
CA ARG A 139 -9.36 11.04 8.68
C ARG A 139 -10.73 11.74 8.59
N LYS A 140 -11.12 12.40 9.68
CA LYS A 140 -12.37 13.17 9.81
C LYS A 140 -12.14 14.68 9.72
N GLU A 141 -11.42 15.09 8.68
CA GLU A 141 -11.07 16.49 8.33
C GLU A 141 -10.64 16.56 6.86
N SER A 142 -10.56 17.76 6.29
CA SER A 142 -9.96 17.98 4.97
C SER A 142 -8.64 18.73 5.08
N ARG A 143 -7.54 18.10 4.65
CA ARG A 143 -6.17 18.61 4.77
C ARG A 143 -5.29 18.16 3.61
N GLY A 144 -4.66 19.11 2.93
CA GLY A 144 -3.69 18.84 1.86
C GLY A 144 -4.32 18.03 0.73
N LEU A 145 -3.74 16.86 0.41
CA LEU A 145 -4.24 15.93 -0.62
C LEU A 145 -5.45 15.09 -0.14
N HIS A 146 -5.84 15.23 1.12
CA HIS A 146 -7.08 14.64 1.64
C HIS A 146 -8.21 15.67 1.65
N PHE A 147 -9.13 15.57 0.69
CA PHE A 147 -10.33 16.40 0.64
C PHE A 147 -11.58 15.54 0.68
N THR A 148 -12.43 15.78 1.68
CA THR A 148 -13.72 15.12 1.85
C THR A 148 -14.84 16.11 2.10
N ILE A 149 -15.96 15.93 1.39
CA ILE A 149 -17.12 16.83 1.50
C ILE A 149 -17.86 16.71 2.83
N ASP A 150 -17.70 15.61 3.55
CA ASP A 150 -18.39 15.39 4.83
C ASP A 150 -17.67 16.09 6.00
N TYR A 151 -16.38 16.39 5.85
CA TYR A 151 -15.53 17.06 6.84
C TYR A 151 -14.69 18.12 6.12
N PRO A 152 -15.27 19.27 5.74
CA PRO A 152 -14.59 20.27 4.91
C PRO A 152 -13.50 21.06 5.67
N GLU A 153 -13.60 21.12 6.99
CA GLU A 153 -12.70 21.90 7.83
C GLU A 153 -11.46 21.10 8.27
N GLN A 154 -10.44 21.84 8.71
CA GLN A 154 -9.23 21.28 9.34
C GLN A 154 -9.41 21.18 10.85
N ASN A 155 -8.94 20.08 11.44
CA ASN A 155 -8.85 19.95 12.90
C ASN A 155 -7.66 20.74 13.45
N GLU A 156 -7.77 21.21 14.70
CA GLU A 156 -6.72 22.01 15.36
C GLU A 156 -5.43 21.22 15.62
N ASN A 157 -5.54 19.95 15.99
CA ASN A 157 -4.42 19.10 16.39
C ASN A 157 -4.31 17.86 15.49
N PRO A 158 -3.80 17.99 14.25
CA PRO A 158 -3.74 16.87 13.32
C PRO A 158 -2.62 15.90 13.69
N THR A 159 -2.92 14.61 13.60
CA THR A 159 -1.94 13.53 13.70
C THR A 159 -1.84 12.77 12.37
N PRO A 160 -0.70 12.10 12.10
CA PRO A 160 -0.65 11.15 11.00
C PRO A 160 -1.61 9.99 11.24
N THR A 161 -2.14 9.45 10.15
CA THR A 161 -2.94 8.22 10.20
C THR A 161 -1.97 7.03 10.20
N ILE A 162 -2.01 6.19 11.23
CA ILE A 162 -1.07 5.07 11.41
C ILE A 162 -1.87 3.77 11.46
N LEU A 163 -1.69 2.94 10.43
CA LEU A 163 -2.26 1.60 10.39
C LEU A 163 -1.27 0.59 10.97
N THR A 164 -1.72 -0.20 11.93
CA THR A 164 -0.91 -1.29 12.52
C THR A 164 -1.46 -2.62 12.04
N PRO A 165 -0.62 -3.53 11.49
CA PRO A 165 -1.10 -4.86 11.10
C PRO A 165 -1.59 -5.60 12.34
N LYS A 166 -2.71 -6.32 12.20
CA LYS A 166 -3.19 -7.21 13.26
C LYS A 166 -2.12 -8.28 13.48
N ARG A 167 -1.67 -8.47 14.72
CA ARG A 167 -0.87 -9.63 15.10
C ARG A 167 -1.79 -10.84 15.03
N ASN A 168 -1.61 -11.67 13.99
CA ASN A 168 -2.13 -13.03 13.99
C ASN A 168 -1.20 -13.93 14.80
#